data_AF-A0A5N8YD45-F1
#
_entry.id   AF-A0A5N8YD45-F1
#
_cell.length_a   1.000
_cell.length_b   1.000
_cell.length_c   1.000
_cell.angle_alpha   90.00
_cell.angle_beta   90.00
_cell.angle_gamma   90.00
#
_symmetry.space_group_name_H-M   'P 1'
#
loop_
_entity.id
_entity.type
_entity.pdbx_description
1 polymer ?
#
loop_
_entity_poly.entity_id
_entity_poly.type
_entity_poly.pdbx_seq_one_letter_code
_entity_poly.pdbx_strand_id
1 'polypeptide(L)' 'LAPEFKDLILSRIPQKRFGTVEDVANMVGYLASEEASYITGEVIRIDGGIEL' A
#
# COMPACT_ATOMS: atom_id res chain seq x y z
N LEU A 1 0.65 -12.71 15.92
CA LEU A 1 1.53 -13.42 14.96
C LEU A 1 2.77 -13.85 15.71
N ALA A 2 3.24 -15.09 15.52
CA ALA A 2 4.54 -15.49 16.08
C ALA A 2 5.63 -14.51 15.56
N PRO A 3 6.60 -14.11 16.39
CA PRO A 3 7.64 -13.15 16.00
C PRO A 3 8.30 -13.47 14.65
N GLU A 4 8.64 -14.75 14.43
CA GLU A 4 9.25 -15.26 13.20
C GLU A 4 8.40 -15.00 11.94
N PHE A 5 7.08 -15.06 12.08
CA PHE A 5 6.17 -14.82 10.96
C PHE A 5 6.10 -13.33 10.59
N LYS A 6 6.21 -12.43 11.58
CA LYS A 6 6.26 -10.99 11.34
C LYS A 6 7.53 -10.61 10.56
N ASP A 7 8.66 -11.19 10.95
CA ASP A 7 9.95 -10.91 10.31
C ASP A 7 10.01 -11.47 8.89
N LEU A 8 9.43 -12.65 8.66
CA LEU A 8 9.26 -13.20 7.31
C LEU A 8 8.48 -12.25 6.40
N ILE A 9 7.35 -11.70 6.87
CA ILE A 9 6.56 -10.75 6.07
C ILE A 9 7.37 -9.47 5.80
N LEU A 10 8.00 -8.89 6.82
CA LEU A 10 8.80 -7.67 6.67
C LEU A 10 9.97 -7.86 5.70
N SER A 11 10.57 -9.05 5.65
CA SER A 11 11.64 -9.37 4.71
C SER A 11 11.17 -9.28 3.25
N ARG A 12 9.89 -9.59 2.98
CA ARG A 12 9.28 -9.57 1.65
C ARG A 12 8.79 -8.20 1.23
N ILE A 13 8.53 -7.28 2.16
CA ILE A 13 8.13 -5.91 1.85
C ILE A 13 9.39 -5.09 1.51
N PRO A 14 9.55 -4.54 0.29
CA PRO A 14 10.67 -3.69 -0.07
C PRO A 14 10.86 -2.49 0.87
N GLN A 15 9.77 -1.84 1.28
CA GLN A 15 9.81 -0.70 2.21
C GLN A 15 10.15 -1.06 3.67
N LYS A 16 10.30 -2.35 4.01
CA LYS A 16 10.70 -2.84 5.35
C LYS A 16 9.82 -2.37 6.52
N ARG A 17 8.56 -2.04 6.24
CA ARG A 17 7.56 -1.69 7.25
C ARG A 17 6.18 -2.18 6.83
N PHE A 18 5.29 -2.31 7.80
CA PHE A 18 3.86 -2.44 7.50
C PHE A 18 3.31 -1.08 7.04
N GLY A 19 2.30 -1.14 6.17
CA GLY A 19 1.51 0.03 5.82
C GLY A 19 0.79 0.60 7.04
N THR A 20 0.57 1.91 7.04
CA THR A 20 -0.27 2.60 8.00
C THR A 20 -1.63 2.93 7.37
N VAL A 21 -2.57 3.39 8.17
CA VAL A 21 -3.87 3.83 7.67
C VAL A 21 -3.73 5.06 6.76
N GLU A 22 -2.73 5.90 7.02
CA GLU A 22 -2.40 7.09 6.23
C GLU A 22 -1.90 6.73 4.82
N ASP A 23 -1.14 5.63 4.65
CA ASP A 23 -0.70 5.20 3.32
C ASP A 23 -1.90 4.93 2.40
N VAL A 24 -2.97 4.33 2.95
CA VAL A 24 -4.21 4.08 2.21
C VAL A 24 -5.02 5.37 2.03
N ALA A 25 -5.21 6.13 3.11
CA ALA A 25 -6.02 7.34 3.10
C ALA A 25 -5.50 8.40 2.13
N ASN A 26 -4.18 8.55 2.02
CA ASN A 26 -3.56 9.50 1.08
C ASN A 26 -3.85 9.12 -0.38
N MET A 27 -3.78 7.82 -0.73
CA MET A 27 -4.10 7.39 -2.08
C MET A 27 -5.58 7.56 -2.41
N VAL A 28 -6.46 7.23 -1.46
CA VAL A 28 -7.91 7.51 -1.61
C VAL A 28 -8.16 9.00 -1.76
N GLY A 29 -7.46 9.85 -0.99
CA GLY A 29 -7.55 11.30 -1.09
C GLY A 29 -7.15 11.81 -2.47
N TYR A 30 -6.07 11.28 -3.06
CA TYR A 30 -5.69 11.58 -4.44
C TYR A 30 -6.73 11.09 -5.45
N LEU A 31 -7.21 9.85 -5.33
CA LEU A 31 -8.23 9.32 -6.25
C LEU A 31 -9.56 10.08 -6.19
N ALA A 32 -9.88 10.70 -5.05
CA ALA A 32 -11.06 11.51 -4.88
C ALA A 32 -10.87 12.97 -5.37
N SER A 33 -9.67 13.36 -5.78
CA SER A 33 -9.36 14.73 -6.19
C SER A 33 -9.52 14.93 -7.70
N GLU A 34 -9.63 16.17 -8.15
CA GLU A 34 -9.81 16.52 -9.57
C GLU A 34 -8.60 16.11 -10.43
N GLU A 35 -7.42 16.03 -9.82
CA GLU A 35 -6.17 15.59 -10.45
C GLU A 35 -6.23 14.13 -10.93
N ALA A 36 -7.09 13.31 -10.34
CA ALA A 36 -7.28 11.91 -10.72
C ALA A 36 -8.49 11.69 -11.67
N SER A 37 -9.09 12.75 -12.20
CA SER A 37 -10.35 12.70 -12.98
C SER A 37 -10.35 11.78 -14.21
N TYR A 38 -9.19 11.39 -14.73
CA TYR A 38 -9.07 10.47 -15.87
C TYR A 38 -8.68 9.04 -15.48
N ILE A 39 -8.57 8.74 -14.19
CA ILE A 39 -8.26 7.40 -13.67
C ILE A 39 -9.56 6.68 -13.34
N THR A 40 -9.83 5.57 -14.02
CA THR A 40 -11.01 4.73 -13.77
C THR A 40 -10.74 3.29 -14.19
N GLY A 41 -11.39 2.33 -13.54
CA GLY A 41 -11.26 0.91 -13.86
C GLY A 41 -9.96 0.23 -13.40
N GLU A 42 -9.10 0.96 -12.69
CA GLU A 42 -7.78 0.48 -12.26
C GLU A 42 -7.78 -0.09 -10.84
N VAL A 43 -6.89 -1.04 -10.59
CA VAL A 43 -6.59 -1.58 -9.26
C VAL A 43 -5.23 -1.06 -8.82
N ILE A 44 -5.21 -0.21 -7.79
CA ILE A 44 -3.97 0.36 -7.27
C ILE A 44 -3.58 -0.34 -5.97
N ARG A 45 -2.41 -0.99 -5.98
CA ARG A 45 -1.85 -1.65 -4.79
C ARG A 45 -1.18 -0.64 -3.86
N ILE A 46 -1.42 -0.81 -2.56
CA ILE A 46 -0.83 -0.03 -1.47
C ILE A 46 -0.26 -1.01 -0.44
N ASP A 47 0.86 -1.64 -0.78
CA ASP A 47 1.37 -2.82 -0.08
C ASP A 47 2.87 -2.74 0.26
N GLY A 48 3.48 -1.57 0.06
CA GLY A 48 4.92 -1.35 0.27
C GLY A 48 5.81 -2.10 -0.74
N GLY A 49 5.24 -2.61 -1.84
CA GLY A 49 5.91 -3.31 -2.94
C GLY A 49 6.00 -4.82 -2.76
N ILE A 50 5.13 -5.45 -1.97
CA ILE A 50 5.21 -6.89 -1.69
C ILE A 50 4.93 -7.75 -2.93
N GLU A 51 4.13 -7.23 -3.87
CA GLU A 51 3.78 -7.86 -5.14
C GLU A 51 4.11 -6.90 -6.30
N LEU A 52 4.62 -7.44 -7.41
CA LEU A 52 4.84 -6.72 -8.67
C LEU A 52 3.60 -6.89 -9.57
#